data_AF-A0A0M7B663-F1
#
_entry.id   AF-A0A0M7B663-F1
#
_cell.length_a   1.000
_cell.length_b   1.000
_cell.length_c   1.000
_cell.angle_alpha   90.00
_cell.angle_beta   90.00
_cell.angle_gamma   90.00
#
_symmetry.space_group_name_H-M   'P 1'
#
loop_
_entity.id
_entity.type
_entity.pdbx_description
1 polymer ?
#
loop_
_entity_poly.entity_id
_entity_poly.type
_entity_poly.pdbx_seq_one_letter_code
_entity_poly.pdbx_strand_id
1 'polypeptide(L)' 'GYGSHTFKLVNKDGEAVYCKFHFKSDQGIKNLSADKAGELSGSDPDYAMRDL' A
#
# COMPACT_ATOMS: atom_id res chain seq x y z
N GLY A 1 0.04 3.12 0.88
CA GLY A 1 -0.98 2.12 1.25
C GLY A 1 -2.16 2.76 1.96
N TYR A 2 -3.34 2.15 1.89
CA TYR A 2 -4.56 2.64 2.55
C TYR A 2 -5.27 1.48 3.25
N GLY A 3 -5.87 1.75 4.42
CA GLY A 3 -6.77 0.80 5.08
C GLY A 3 -8.14 0.68 4.40
N SER A 4 -8.43 1.54 3.42
CA SER A 4 -9.65 1.62 2.59
C SER A 4 -10.95 1.94 3.36
N HIS A 5 -11.31 1.09 4.32
CA HIS A 5 -12.56 1.21 5.08
C HIS A 5 -12.53 2.34 6.10
N THR A 6 -13.71 2.70 6.58
CA THR A 6 -13.85 3.59 7.74
C THR A 6 -13.76 2.74 9.00
N PHE A 7 -12.84 3.12 9.89
CA PHE A 7 -12.64 2.44 11.17
C PHE A 7 -13.12 3.33 12.32
N LYS A 8 -13.24 2.75 13.51
CA LYS A 8 -13.45 3.46 14.77
C LYS A 8 -12.22 3.28 15.66
N LEU A 9 -11.68 4.38 16.17
CA LEU A 9 -10.75 4.37 17.30
C LEU A 9 -11.55 4.63 18.57
N VAL A 10 -11.37 3.79 19.57
CA VAL A 10 -12.06 3.89 20.87
C VAL A 10 -11.02 4.20 21.93
N ASN A 11 -11.20 5.30 22.68
CA ASN A 11 -10.29 5.68 23.75
C ASN A 11 -10.54 4.86 25.04
N LYS A 12 -9.73 5.08 26.08
CA LYS A 12 -9.86 4.37 27.37
C LYS A 12 -11.20 4.59 28.08
N ASP A 13 -11.90 5.69 27.76
CA ASP A 13 -13.16 6.08 28.36
C ASP A 13 -14.37 5.59 27.52
N GLY A 14 -14.11 4.86 26.41
CA GLY A 14 -15.14 4.25 25.56
C GLY A 14 -15.65 5.15 24.43
N GLU A 15 -15.09 6.35 24.26
CA GLU A 15 -15.53 7.30 23.23
C GLU A 15 -14.93 6.93 21.87
N ALA A 16 -15.75 7.00 20.81
CA ALA A 16 -15.36 6.59 19.46
C ALA A 16 -15.15 7.80 18.52
N VAL A 17 -14.07 7.76 17.75
CA VAL A 17 -13.84 8.64 16.59
C VAL A 17 -13.66 7.83 15.32
N TYR A 18 -14.23 8.30 14.21
CA TYR A 18 -14.04 7.66 12.91
C TYR A 18 -12.70 8.06 12.28
N CYS A 19 -12.00 7.11 11.67
CA CYS A 19 -10.72 7.38 11.03
C CYS A 19 -10.53 6.61 9.71
N LYS A 20 -9.50 7.04 8.96
CA LYS A 20 -8.93 6.37 7.78
C LYS A 20 -7.43 6.20 7.99
N PHE A 21 -6.89 5.01 7.73
CA PHE A 21 -5.46 4.75 7.84
C PHE A 21 -4.74 4.95 6.52
N HIS A 22 -3.72 5.82 6.51
CA HIS A 22 -2.91 6.16 5.34
C HIS A 22 -1.44 5.83 5.64
N PHE A 23 -0.84 4.98 4.83
CA PHE A 23 0.59 4.68 4.84
C PHE A 23 1.26 5.40 3.69
N LYS A 24 2.03 6.44 3.98
CA LYS A 24 2.83 7.16 2.98
C LYS A 24 4.20 6.53 2.89
N SER A 25 4.62 6.18 1.68
CA SER A 25 5.96 5.65 1.42
C SER A 25 6.96 6.79 1.38
N ASP A 26 8.06 6.68 2.13
CA ASP A 26 9.14 7.65 2.09
C ASP A 26 10.02 7.48 0.83
N GLN A 27 9.97 6.31 0.18
CA GLN A 27 10.61 6.05 -1.12
C GLN A 27 9.87 6.71 -2.30
N GLY A 28 8.73 7.37 -2.03
CA GLY A 28 7.84 7.94 -3.04
C GLY A 28 6.97 6.91 -3.75
N ILE A 29 6.22 7.38 -4.75
CA ILE A 29 5.38 6.54 -5.62
C ILE A 29 6.11 6.38 -6.96
N LYS A 30 6.51 5.14 -7.29
CA LYS A 30 7.17 4.79 -8.54
C LYS A 30 6.39 3.64 -9.19
N ASN A 31 5.95 3.84 -10.42
CA ASN A 31 5.12 2.88 -11.15
C ASN A 31 5.86 2.42 -12.42
N LEU A 32 5.57 1.20 -12.86
CA LEU A 32 6.05 0.68 -14.15
C LEU A 32 5.10 1.12 -15.27
N SER A 33 5.63 1.30 -16.49
CA SER A 33 4.80 1.31 -17.69
C SER A 33 4.24 -0.10 -17.95
N ALA A 34 3.13 -0.18 -18.69
CA ALA A 34 2.53 -1.46 -19.05
C ALA A 34 3.52 -2.37 -19.80
N ASP A 35 4.27 -1.81 -20.76
CA ASP A 35 5.27 -2.56 -21.54
C ASP A 35 6.37 -3.15 -20.64
N LYS A 36 6.89 -2.35 -19.69
CA LYS A 36 7.94 -2.83 -18.79
C LYS A 36 7.41 -3.86 -17.79
N ALA A 37 6.19 -3.68 -17.29
CA ALA A 37 5.55 -4.67 -16.45
C ALA A 37 5.34 -6.00 -17.19
N GLY A 38 4.92 -5.95 -18.46
CA GLY A 38 4.79 -7.12 -19.33
C GLY A 38 6.12 -7.87 -19.51
N GLU A 39 7.21 -7.15 -19.83
CA GLU A 39 8.55 -7.74 -19.96
C GLU A 39 9.01 -8.42 -18.66
N LEU A 40 8.88 -7.75 -17.51
CA LEU A 40 9.30 -8.28 -16.21
C LEU A 40 8.46 -9.48 -15.80
N SER A 41 7.16 -9.50 -16.08
CA SER A 41 6.29 -10.62 -15.71
C SER A 41 6.71 -11.97 -16.32
N GLY A 42 7.37 -11.96 -17.49
CA GLY A 42 7.89 -13.17 -18.13
C GLY A 42 9.37 -13.45 -17.85
N SER A 43 10.20 -12.41 -17.80
CA SER A 43 11.65 -12.56 -17.62
C SER A 43 12.07 -12.70 -16.15
N ASP A 44 11.28 -12.13 -15.23
CA ASP A 44 11.58 -12.06 -13.80
C ASP A 44 10.28 -11.90 -12.98
N PRO A 45 9.45 -12.96 -12.89
CA PRO A 45 8.14 -12.90 -12.23
C PRO A 45 8.24 -12.55 -10.73
N ASP A 46 9.41 -12.75 -10.11
CA ASP A 46 9.68 -12.49 -8.70
C ASP A 46 10.33 -11.12 -8.45
N TYR A 47 10.39 -10.24 -9.46
CA TYR A 47 11.01 -8.92 -9.40
C TYR A 47 10.68 -8.16 -8.10
N ALA A 48 9.38 -8.07 -7.75
CA ALA A 48 8.92 -7.35 -6.58
C ALA A 48 9.25 -8.06 -5.25
N MET A 49 9.37 -9.39 -5.25
CA MET A 49 9.79 -10.13 -4.05
C MET A 49 11.28 -10.04 -3.80
N ARG A 50 12.09 -9.97 -4.86
CA ARG A 50 13.56 -9.79 -4.74
C ARG A 50 13.94 -8.38 -4.29
N ASP A 51 13.14 -7.38 -4.67
CA ASP A 51 13.35 -5.97 -4.30
C ASP A 51 12.93 -5.66 -2.86
N LEU A 52 11.86 -6.32 -2.38
CA LEU A 52 11.26 -6.08 -1.05
C LEU A 52 12.20 -6.43 0.11
#